data_AF-A0A2M6T1A9-F1
#
_entry.id   AF-A0A2M6T1A9-F1
#
_cell.length_a   1.000
_cell.length_b   1.000
_cell.length_c   1.000
_cell.angle_alpha   90.00
_cell.angle_beta   90.00
_cell.angle_gamma   90.00
#
_symmetry.space_group_name_H-M   'P 1'
#
loop_
_entity.id
_entity.type
_entity.pdbx_description
1 polymer ?
#
loop_
_entity_poly.entity_id
_entity_poly.type
_entity_poly.pdbx_seq_one_letter_code
_entity_poly.pdbx_strand_id
1 'polypeptide(L)'
;SVVKRMNKAKTKHQWINQDTDNLFTAILQLRNLNEAHRFFRDLLTEKEVLEFARRWKVARLLAKKIPYTDIEKQTGMSSTTIARIHRWLRGGMGGYRLMIKRTRVNNKKYEQAVFSKK
;
A
#
# COMPACT_ATOMS: atom_id res chain seq x y z
N SER A 1 16.35 17.95 39.66
CA SER A 1 16.53 18.72 38.42
C SER A 1 16.31 17.84 37.19
N VAL A 2 15.23 18.13 36.46
CA VAL A 2 14.82 17.96 35.04
C VAL A 2 15.44 16.87 34.11
N VAL A 3 16.58 16.25 34.41
CA VAL A 3 17.33 15.43 33.46
C VAL A 3 16.78 13.99 33.29
N LYS A 4 15.69 13.62 33.99
CA LYS A 4 15.17 12.23 34.01
C LYS A 4 13.77 12.02 33.42
N ARG A 5 13.19 13.00 32.73
CA ARG A 5 11.89 12.84 32.07
C ARG A 5 11.91 13.53 30.71
N MET A 6 12.39 12.84 29.67
CA MET A 6 11.98 13.01 28.26
C MET A 6 12.79 12.16 27.26
N ASN A 7 13.13 10.91 27.59
CA ASN A 7 13.42 9.94 26.53
C ASN A 7 12.08 9.44 25.96
N LYS A 8 11.46 10.25 25.10
CA LYS A 8 10.48 9.75 24.12
C LYS A 8 11.23 8.73 23.27
N ALA A 9 11.02 7.45 23.53
CA ALA A 9 11.47 6.35 22.69
C ALA A 9 10.93 6.56 21.27
N LYS A 10 11.74 7.20 20.41
CA LYS A 10 11.54 7.16 18.96
C LYS A 10 11.82 5.72 18.57
N THR A 11 10.77 4.99 18.25
CA THR A 11 10.83 3.60 17.76
C THR A 11 11.69 3.60 16.49
N LYS A 12 12.96 3.19 16.61
CA LYS A 12 13.86 3.02 15.47
C LYS A 12 13.34 1.81 14.67
N HIS A 13 12.71 2.06 13.54
CA HIS A 13 12.26 0.99 12.64
C HIS A 13 13.51 0.31 12.05
N GLN A 14 13.79 -0.92 12.48
CA GLN A 14 15.01 -1.64 12.08
C GLN A 14 15.13 -1.88 10.57
N TRP A 15 14.01 -1.89 9.84
CA TRP A 15 13.97 -2.07 8.40
C TRP A 15 14.31 -0.79 7.62
N ILE A 16 14.36 0.39 8.24
CA ILE A 16 14.78 1.63 7.56
C ILE A 16 16.31 1.72 7.68
N ASN A 17 16.99 1.48 6.57
CA ASN A 17 18.45 1.51 6.45
C ASN A 17 18.87 1.83 5.01
N GLN A 18 20.19 1.96 4.79
CA GLN A 18 20.77 2.33 3.50
C GLN A 18 20.31 1.41 2.35
N ASP A 19 20.23 0.09 2.57
CA ASP A 19 19.82 -0.85 1.52
C ASP A 19 18.35 -0.66 1.14
N THR A 20 17.48 -0.47 2.13
CA THR A 20 16.07 -0.19 1.86
C THR A 20 15.86 1.19 1.24
N ASP A 21 16.66 2.19 1.61
CA ASP A 21 16.61 3.51 1.01
C ASP A 21 17.06 3.46 -0.47
N ASN A 22 18.09 2.68 -0.78
CA ASN A 22 18.53 2.43 -2.15
C ASN A 22 17.43 1.74 -2.97
N LEU A 23 16.79 0.71 -2.42
CA LEU A 23 15.68 0.01 -3.07
C LEU A 23 14.50 0.95 -3.34
N PHE A 24 14.06 1.73 -2.35
CA PHE A 24 12.94 2.64 -2.54
C PHE A 24 13.28 3.79 -3.48
N THR A 25 14.53 4.26 -3.50
CA THR A 25 15.00 5.25 -4.47
C THR A 25 14.88 4.72 -5.90
N ALA A 26 15.24 3.45 -6.14
CA ALA A 26 15.04 2.81 -7.44
C ALA A 26 13.56 2.68 -7.81
N ILE A 27 12.71 2.24 -6.86
CA ILE A 27 11.25 2.13 -7.07
C ILE A 27 10.63 3.49 -7.45
N LEU A 28 11.13 4.60 -6.90
CA LEU A 28 10.65 5.95 -7.20
C LEU A 28 10.97 6.42 -8.62
N GLN A 29 11.87 5.75 -9.35
CA GLN A 29 12.22 6.09 -10.74
C GLN A 29 11.28 5.45 -11.78
N LEU A 30 10.44 4.48 -11.39
CA LEU A 30 9.52 3.81 -12.30
C LEU A 30 8.50 4.79 -12.92
N ARG A 31 8.41 4.80 -14.24
CA ARG A 31 7.58 5.79 -14.98
C ARG A 31 6.27 5.22 -15.52
N ASN A 32 6.22 3.91 -15.77
CA ASN A 32 5.06 3.26 -16.38
C ASN A 32 4.86 1.82 -15.88
N LEU A 33 3.71 1.23 -16.23
CA LEU A 33 3.35 -0.12 -15.80
C LEU A 33 4.25 -1.22 -16.38
N ASN A 34 4.79 -1.04 -17.59
CA ASN A 34 5.68 -2.03 -18.19
C ASN A 34 7.01 -2.13 -17.43
N GLU A 35 7.61 -0.99 -17.10
CA GLU A 35 8.80 -0.92 -16.24
C GLU A 35 8.52 -1.55 -14.87
N ALA A 36 7.38 -1.22 -14.26
CA ALA A 36 7.00 -1.79 -12.96
C ALA A 36 6.83 -3.31 -13.04
N HIS A 37 6.14 -3.83 -14.07
CA HIS A 37 5.98 -5.27 -14.24
C HIS A 37 7.32 -5.99 -14.36
N ARG A 38 8.24 -5.48 -15.19
CA ARG A 38 9.58 -6.08 -15.35
C ARG A 38 10.37 -6.04 -14.03
N PHE A 39 10.51 -4.86 -13.44
CA PHE A 39 11.28 -4.67 -12.21
C PHE A 39 10.76 -5.52 -11.05
N PHE A 40 9.45 -5.53 -10.80
CA PHE A 40 8.89 -6.33 -9.71
C PHE A 40 8.88 -7.84 -10.02
N ARG A 41 8.89 -8.26 -11.29
CA ARG A 41 9.04 -9.68 -11.63
C ARG A 41 10.47 -10.20 -11.44
N ASP A 42 11.47 -9.35 -11.65
CA ASP A 42 12.88 -9.67 -11.38
C ASP A 42 13.17 -9.66 -9.87
N LEU A 43 12.59 -8.72 -9.12
CA LEU A 43 12.81 -8.55 -7.68
C LEU A 43 12.05 -9.57 -6.81
N LEU A 44 10.82 -9.93 -7.20
CA LEU A 44 9.92 -10.76 -6.41
C LEU A 44 9.55 -12.04 -7.17
N THR A 45 9.13 -13.07 -6.46
CA THR A 45 8.47 -14.23 -7.07
C THR A 45 7.05 -13.88 -7.53
N GLU A 46 6.49 -14.68 -8.44
CA GLU A 46 5.13 -14.45 -8.95
C GLU A 46 4.10 -14.48 -7.81
N LYS A 47 4.28 -15.42 -6.87
CA LYS A 47 3.42 -15.56 -5.69
C LYS A 47 3.43 -14.30 -4.82
N GLU A 48 4.59 -13.68 -4.62
CA GLU A 48 4.74 -12.45 -3.83
C GLU A 48 4.07 -11.25 -4.51
N VAL A 49 4.21 -11.12 -5.84
CA VAL A 49 3.53 -10.06 -6.60
C VAL A 49 2.01 -10.20 -6.47
N LEU A 50 1.47 -11.41 -6.66
CA LEU A 50 0.03 -11.67 -6.50
C LEU A 50 -0.45 -11.40 -5.07
N GLU A 51 0.35 -11.76 -4.06
CA GLU A 51 0.04 -11.49 -2.66
C GLU A 51 0.00 -9.98 -2.37
N PHE A 52 0.95 -9.20 -2.90
CA PHE A 52 0.96 -7.74 -2.75
C PHE A 52 -0.27 -7.11 -3.42
N ALA A 53 -0.62 -7.59 -4.62
CA ALA A 53 -1.82 -7.15 -5.34
C ALA A 53 -3.11 -7.46 -4.56
N ARG A 54 -3.22 -8.65 -3.96
CA ARG A 54 -4.37 -9.03 -3.11
C ARG A 54 -4.47 -8.15 -1.87
N ARG A 55 -3.35 -7.90 -1.17
CA ARG A 55 -3.31 -6.98 -0.01
C ARG A 55 -3.77 -5.58 -0.38
N TRP A 56 -3.32 -5.09 -1.53
CA TRP A 56 -3.76 -3.80 -2.06
C TRP A 56 -5.27 -3.79 -2.39
N LYS A 57 -5.79 -4.85 -3.02
CA LYS A 57 -7.24 -5.01 -3.28
C LYS A 57 -8.05 -4.98 -1.99
N VAL A 58 -7.65 -5.74 -0.97
CA VAL A 58 -8.30 -5.75 0.36
C VAL A 58 -8.29 -4.34 0.97
N ALA A 59 -7.15 -3.65 0.98
CA ALA A 59 -7.06 -2.29 1.53
C ALA A 59 -8.03 -1.31 0.83
N ARG A 60 -8.19 -1.41 -0.50
CA ARG A 60 -9.15 -0.60 -1.27
C ARG A 60 -10.60 -0.93 -0.93
N LEU A 61 -10.95 -2.21 -0.74
CA LEU A 61 -12.29 -2.64 -0.38
C LEU A 61 -12.66 -2.22 1.05
N LEU A 62 -11.73 -2.38 2.00
CA LEU A 62 -11.89 -1.88 3.36
C LEU A 62 -12.10 -0.36 3.39
N ALA A 63 -11.36 0.39 2.57
CA ALA A 63 -11.54 1.84 2.42
C ALA A 63 -12.86 2.23 1.71
N LYS A 64 -13.60 1.27 1.15
CA LYS A 64 -14.97 1.41 0.63
C LYS A 64 -16.03 0.91 1.63
N LYS A 65 -15.63 0.52 2.84
CA LYS A 65 -16.51 -0.04 3.88
C LYS A 65 -17.24 -1.32 3.44
N ILE A 66 -16.64 -2.11 2.55
CA ILE A 66 -17.20 -3.40 2.14
C ILE A 66 -17.13 -4.39 3.32
N PRO A 67 -18.18 -5.19 3.58
CA PRO A 67 -18.19 -6.20 4.64
C PRO A 67 -17.09 -7.25 4.47
N TYR A 68 -16.59 -7.80 5.57
CA TYR A 68 -15.48 -8.76 5.54
C TYR A 68 -15.81 -10.02 4.74
N THR A 69 -17.02 -10.56 4.88
CA THR A 69 -17.51 -11.74 4.16
C THR A 69 -17.41 -11.57 2.64
N ASP A 70 -17.73 -10.38 2.13
CA ASP A 70 -17.64 -10.09 0.70
C ASP A 70 -16.19 -9.91 0.25
N ILE A 71 -15.34 -9.37 1.12
CA ILE A 71 -13.90 -9.26 0.86
C ILE A 71 -13.28 -10.66 0.79
N GLU A 72 -13.62 -11.56 1.70
CA GLU A 72 -13.16 -12.96 1.68
C GLU A 72 -13.55 -13.63 0.35
N LYS A 73 -14.82 -13.55 -0.05
CA LYS A 73 -15.32 -14.09 -1.33
C LYS A 73 -14.58 -13.52 -2.55
N GLN A 74 -14.28 -12.23 -2.55
CA GLN A 74 -13.63 -11.57 -3.70
C GLN A 74 -12.11 -11.73 -3.77
N THR A 75 -11.46 -12.03 -2.65
CA THR A 75 -9.99 -12.01 -2.54
C THR A 75 -9.39 -13.37 -2.19
N GLY A 76 -10.19 -14.30 -1.67
CA GLY A 76 -9.74 -15.59 -1.17
C GLY A 76 -8.88 -15.49 0.10
N MET A 77 -8.74 -14.29 0.70
CA MET A 77 -7.99 -14.10 1.94
C MET A 77 -8.87 -14.39 3.14
N SER A 78 -8.28 -14.94 4.21
CA SER A 78 -8.97 -15.18 5.48
C SER A 78 -9.28 -13.88 6.23
N SER A 79 -10.34 -13.90 7.03
CA SER A 79 -10.72 -12.84 7.97
C SER A 79 -9.56 -12.38 8.86
N THR A 80 -8.71 -13.29 9.34
CA THR A 80 -7.50 -12.96 10.12
C THR A 80 -6.52 -12.08 9.33
N THR A 81 -6.29 -12.41 8.06
CA THR A 81 -5.42 -11.63 7.17
C THR A 81 -6.04 -10.26 6.85
N ILE A 82 -7.35 -10.24 6.56
CA ILE A 82 -8.09 -9.00 6.32
C ILE A 82 -8.04 -8.08 7.56
N ALA A 83 -8.21 -8.63 8.76
CA ALA A 83 -8.12 -7.89 10.01
C ALA A 83 -6.73 -7.27 10.24
N ARG A 84 -5.66 -8.01 9.93
CA ARG A 84 -4.28 -7.48 9.96
C ARG A 84 -4.12 -6.31 8.99
N ILE A 85 -4.59 -6.44 7.75
CA ILE A 85 -4.53 -5.35 6.75
C ILE A 85 -5.34 -4.14 7.22
N HIS A 86 -6.53 -4.35 7.78
CA HIS A 86 -7.36 -3.28 8.31
C HIS A 86 -6.68 -2.51 9.45
N ARG A 87 -5.98 -3.23 10.35
CA ARG A 87 -5.17 -2.61 11.41
C ARG A 87 -4.09 -1.70 10.82
N TRP A 88 -3.34 -2.15 9.80
CA TRP A 88 -2.35 -1.32 9.11
C TRP A 88 -2.97 -0.15 8.34
N LEU A 89 -4.13 -0.33 7.73
CA LEU A 89 -4.88 0.72 7.05
C LEU A 89 -5.33 1.84 8.02
N ARG A 90 -5.73 1.48 9.26
CA ARG A 90 -6.18 2.45 10.28
C ARG A 90 -5.04 3.07 11.08
N GLY A 91 -4.09 2.27 11.56
CA GLY A 91 -3.08 2.68 12.54
C GLY A 91 -1.62 2.46 12.10
N GLY A 92 -1.36 2.10 10.85
CA GLY A 92 0.00 2.00 10.32
C GLY A 92 0.63 3.34 9.96
N MET A 93 1.70 3.31 9.17
CA MET A 93 2.43 4.52 8.71
C MET A 93 1.66 5.38 7.68
N GLY A 94 0.37 5.12 7.45
CA GLY A 94 -0.47 5.93 6.56
C GLY A 94 -0.30 5.69 5.05
N GLY A 95 0.66 4.87 4.61
CA GLY A 95 0.95 4.60 3.20
C GLY A 95 -0.26 4.11 2.39
N TYR A 96 -1.08 3.20 2.93
CA TYR A 96 -2.31 2.76 2.27
C TYR A 96 -3.27 3.93 2.01
N ARG A 97 -3.53 4.77 3.02
CA ARG A 97 -4.45 5.91 2.89
C ARG A 97 -3.94 6.92 1.86
N LEU A 98 -2.64 7.21 1.88
CA LEU A 98 -1.99 8.09 0.93
C LEU A 98 -2.19 7.62 -0.50
N MET A 99 -1.86 6.35 -0.79
CA MET A 99 -1.95 5.81 -2.14
C MET A 99 -3.40 5.62 -2.60
N ILE A 100 -4.32 5.25 -1.71
CA ILE A 100 -5.75 5.15 -2.04
C ILE A 100 -6.28 6.54 -2.45
N LYS A 101 -5.90 7.60 -1.72
CA LYS A 101 -6.28 8.97 -2.07
C LYS A 101 -5.69 9.38 -3.43
N ARG A 102 -4.39 9.17 -3.65
CA ARG A 102 -3.68 9.55 -4.89
C ARG A 102 -4.27 8.85 -6.11
N THR A 103 -4.50 7.55 -6.02
CA THR A 103 -5.07 6.75 -7.13
C THR A 103 -6.54 7.06 -7.40
N ARG A 104 -7.35 7.37 -6.38
CA ARG A 104 -8.73 7.86 -6.59
C ARG A 104 -8.79 9.20 -7.33
N VAL A 105 -7.89 10.14 -7.00
CA VAL A 105 -7.80 11.45 -7.68
C VAL A 105 -7.41 11.26 -9.14
N ASN A 106 -6.43 10.39 -9.43
CA ASN A 106 -6.02 10.11 -10.80
C ASN A 106 -7.14 9.47 -11.62
N ASN A 107 -7.93 8.55 -11.05
CA ASN A 107 -9.08 7.97 -11.75
C ASN A 107 -10.16 9.01 -12.10
N LYS A 108 -10.47 9.96 -11.20
CA LYS A 108 -11.44 11.03 -11.52
C LYS A 108 -10.97 11.91 -12.68
N LYS A 109 -9.67 12.21 -12.77
CA LYS A 109 -9.10 12.96 -13.91
C LYS A 109 -9.18 12.17 -15.21
N TYR A 110 -8.93 10.86 -15.17
CA TYR A 110 -9.12 9.97 -16.32
C TYR A 110 -10.58 9.90 -16.77
N GLU A 111 -11.51 9.70 -15.83
CA GLU A 111 -12.95 9.70 -16.14
C GLU A 111 -13.39 11.05 -16.74
N GLN A 112 -13.00 12.17 -16.15
CA GLN A 112 -13.31 13.50 -16.70
C GLN A 112 -12.70 13.74 -18.09
N ALA A 113 -11.44 13.34 -18.32
CA ALA A 113 -10.78 13.51 -19.61
C ALA A 113 -11.37 12.61 -20.72
N VAL A 114 -11.88 11.42 -20.36
CA VAL A 114 -12.51 10.48 -21.30
C VAL A 114 -13.95 10.90 -21.61
N PHE A 115 -14.70 11.40 -20.63
CA PHE A 115 -16.11 11.80 -20.81
C PHE A 115 -16.31 13.26 -21.25
N SER A 116 -15.27 14.10 -21.21
CA SER A 116 -15.30 15.47 -21.77
C SER A 116 -15.01 15.54 -23.27
N LYS A 117 -14.70 14.40 -23.92
CA LYS A 117 -14.48 14.28 -25.38
C LYS A 117 -15.69 13.71 -26.13
N LYS A 118 -16.84 13.62 -25.48
CA LYS A 118 -18.14 13.36 -26.10
C LYS A 118 -18.94 14.65 -26.12
#